data_AF-A0A8T0YF15-F1
#
_entry.id   AF-A0A8T0YF15-F1
#
_cell.length_a   1.000
_cell.length_b   1.000
_cell.length_c   1.000
_cell.angle_alpha   90.00
_cell.angle_beta   90.00
_cell.angle_gamma   90.00
#
_symmetry.space_group_name_H-M   'P 1'
#
loop_
_entity.id
_entity.type
_entity.pdbx_description
1 polymer ?
#
loop_
_entity_poly.entity_id
_entity_poly.type
_entity_poly.pdbx_seq_one_letter_code
_entity_poly.pdbx_strand_id
1 'polypeptide(L)'
;MYRSCSGLKERRFNVSRKVLAVLTAYLIKYFPELKTLSPSAPIVMRVEECLDAAGIAGADMLAWSAALNTSPPRHDKQDSEKEDKSRECKGCHHSAVIHELIVTNKSMAARLTILEAALLKPKRKHAADEEQEQQQAQSDQEAKPKRRRKSGNKPIDGVV
;
A
#
# COMPACT_ATOMS: atom_id res chain seq x y z
N MET A 1 -7.02 41.92 4.73
CA MET A 1 -6.13 40.96 5.44
C MET A 1 -4.80 41.54 5.94
N TYR A 2 -3.96 42.22 5.13
CA TYR A 2 -2.57 42.56 5.51
C TYR A 2 -2.31 44.01 5.95
N ARG A 3 -3.33 44.73 6.44
CA ARG A 3 -3.21 46.18 6.73
C ARG A 3 -2.13 46.49 7.78
N SER A 4 -1.91 45.58 8.73
CA SER A 4 -0.92 45.74 9.78
C SER A 4 0.53 45.50 9.33
N CYS A 5 0.75 45.06 8.08
CA CYS A 5 2.06 44.67 7.58
C CYS A 5 2.65 45.68 6.59
N SER A 6 2.00 46.83 6.36
CA SER A 6 2.48 47.87 5.45
C SER A 6 2.10 49.27 5.94
N GLY A 7 2.88 50.27 5.57
CA GLY A 7 2.69 51.66 6.01
C GLY A 7 3.08 51.92 7.47
N LEU A 8 3.88 51.04 8.11
CA LEU A 8 4.36 51.23 9.47
C LEU A 8 5.53 52.24 9.51
N LYS A 9 5.61 53.02 10.60
CA LYS A 9 6.71 53.99 10.83
C LYS A 9 8.10 53.33 10.76
N GLU A 10 8.22 52.13 11.34
CA GLU A 10 9.45 51.34 11.28
C GLU A 10 9.50 50.46 10.02
N ARG A 11 10.35 50.88 9.08
CA ARG A 11 10.47 50.23 7.75
C ARG A 11 10.83 48.75 7.84
N ARG A 12 11.60 48.33 8.84
CA ARG A 12 12.05 46.93 9.00
C ARG A 12 10.92 45.92 9.22
N PHE A 13 9.74 46.38 9.66
CA PHE A 13 8.56 45.54 9.87
C PHE A 13 7.58 45.59 8.69
N ASN A 14 7.85 46.41 7.68
CA ASN A 14 7.00 46.50 6.50
C ASN A 14 7.28 45.32 5.56
N VAL A 15 6.22 44.62 5.18
CA VAL A 15 6.25 43.58 4.14
C VAL A 15 6.00 44.25 2.78
N SER A 16 6.81 43.91 1.79
CA SER A 16 6.68 44.48 0.46
C SER A 16 5.36 44.06 -0.21
N ARG A 17 4.80 44.94 -1.06
CA ARG A 17 3.56 44.65 -1.80
C ARG A 17 3.67 43.39 -2.66
N LYS A 18 4.86 43.12 -3.22
CA LYS A 18 5.12 41.90 -4.01
C LYS A 18 4.96 40.63 -3.17
N VAL A 19 5.53 40.62 -1.95
CA VAL A 19 5.40 39.49 -1.02
C VAL A 19 3.95 39.30 -0.60
N LEU A 20 3.25 40.38 -0.26
CA LEU A 20 1.83 40.32 0.08
C LEU A 20 0.98 39.75 -1.07
N ALA A 21 1.26 40.14 -2.31
CA ALA A 21 0.56 39.61 -3.48
C ALA A 21 0.79 38.09 -3.65
N VAL A 22 2.02 37.62 -3.48
CA VAL A 22 2.33 36.18 -3.52
C VAL A 22 1.61 35.43 -2.40
N LEU A 23 1.68 35.92 -1.16
CA LEU A 23 0.98 35.29 -0.02
C LEU A 23 -0.54 35.25 -0.26
N THR A 24 -1.11 36.32 -0.82
CA THR A 24 -2.54 36.37 -1.20
C THR A 24 -2.86 35.33 -2.27
N ALA A 25 -2.04 35.21 -3.32
CA ALA A 25 -2.26 34.21 -4.37
C ALA A 25 -2.20 32.78 -3.83
N TYR A 26 -1.24 32.48 -2.95
CA TYR A 26 -1.15 31.17 -2.29
C TYR A 26 -2.37 30.89 -1.42
N LEU A 27 -2.81 31.89 -0.66
CA LEU A 27 -4.03 31.75 0.14
C LEU A 27 -5.23 31.47 -0.77
N ILE A 28 -5.40 32.21 -1.86
CA ILE A 28 -6.48 31.99 -2.83
C ILE A 28 -6.43 30.58 -3.41
N LYS A 29 -5.24 30.13 -3.82
CA LYS A 29 -5.02 28.81 -4.41
C LYS A 29 -5.50 27.68 -3.50
N TYR A 30 -5.12 27.71 -2.22
CA TYR A 30 -5.35 26.60 -1.28
C TYR A 30 -6.55 26.80 -0.34
N PHE A 31 -7.20 27.96 -0.37
CA PHE A 31 -8.35 28.25 0.50
C PHE A 31 -9.50 27.24 0.37
N PRO A 32 -9.89 26.76 -0.83
CA PRO A 32 -10.98 25.79 -0.94
C PRO A 32 -10.68 24.49 -0.19
N GLU A 33 -9.46 23.96 -0.34
CA GLU A 33 -9.00 22.77 0.39
C GLU A 33 -9.00 23.00 1.90
N LEU A 34 -8.45 24.15 2.34
CA LEU A 34 -8.43 24.54 3.75
C LEU A 34 -9.83 24.60 4.36
N LYS A 35 -10.80 25.16 3.62
CA LYS A 35 -12.21 25.24 4.04
C LYS A 35 -12.87 23.87 4.12
N THR A 36 -12.56 22.95 3.20
CA THR A 36 -13.07 21.56 3.27
C THR A 36 -12.50 20.78 4.45
N LEU A 37 -11.23 21.01 4.79
CA LEU A 37 -10.54 20.30 5.86
C LEU A 37 -10.98 20.78 7.25
N SER A 38 -11.14 22.09 7.44
CA SER A 38 -11.51 22.67 8.73
C SER A 38 -12.30 23.97 8.54
N PRO A 39 -13.63 23.90 8.35
CA PRO A 39 -14.44 25.08 8.08
C PRO A 39 -14.50 26.05 9.27
N SER A 40 -14.37 25.55 10.50
CA SER A 40 -14.39 26.36 11.72
C SER A 40 -13.02 26.90 12.13
N ALA A 41 -11.97 26.67 11.32
CA ALA A 41 -10.64 27.18 11.65
C ALA A 41 -10.66 28.72 11.66
N PRO A 42 -9.97 29.37 12.63
CA PRO A 42 -9.92 30.83 12.70
C PRO A 42 -9.46 31.50 11.40
N ILE A 43 -8.52 30.87 10.69
CA ILE A 43 -8.07 31.38 9.39
C ILE A 43 -9.17 31.37 8.33
N VAL A 44 -10.06 30.36 8.32
CA VAL A 44 -11.16 30.27 7.35
C VAL A 44 -12.16 31.39 7.60
N MET A 45 -12.63 31.54 8.85
CA MET A 45 -13.54 32.63 9.23
C MET A 45 -12.97 34.00 8.86
N ARG A 46 -11.68 34.25 9.14
CA ARG A 46 -11.04 35.54 8.81
C ARG A 46 -10.94 35.80 7.32
N VAL A 47 -10.78 34.77 6.49
CA VAL A 47 -10.79 34.93 5.03
C VAL A 47 -12.20 35.24 4.55
N GLU A 48 -13.21 34.54 5.04
CA GLU A 48 -14.61 34.76 4.68
C GLU A 48 -15.06 36.19 5.04
N GLU A 49 -14.80 36.64 6.26
CA GLU A 49 -15.05 38.03 6.68
C GLU A 49 -14.34 39.04 5.77
N CYS A 50 -13.12 38.73 5.29
CA CYS A 50 -12.39 39.59 4.36
C CYS A 50 -13.01 39.58 2.96
N LEU A 51 -13.53 38.45 2.49
CA LEU A 51 -14.23 38.35 1.21
C LEU A 51 -15.54 39.14 1.26
N ASP A 52 -16.30 38.98 2.34
CA ASP A 52 -17.55 39.72 2.59
C ASP A 52 -17.29 41.22 2.65
N ALA A 53 -16.28 41.66 3.42
CA ALA A 53 -15.91 43.07 3.52
C ALA A 53 -15.40 43.66 2.18
N ALA A 54 -14.88 42.82 1.29
CA ALA A 54 -14.44 43.21 -0.04
C ALA A 54 -15.54 43.08 -1.11
N GLY A 55 -16.72 42.54 -0.76
CA GLY A 55 -17.81 42.27 -1.71
C GLY A 55 -17.44 41.20 -2.75
N ILE A 56 -16.53 40.29 -2.42
CA ILE A 56 -16.06 39.22 -3.33
C ILE A 56 -16.90 37.98 -3.09
N ALA A 57 -17.58 37.48 -4.13
CA ALA A 57 -18.36 36.27 -3.99
C ALA A 57 -17.45 35.04 -3.82
N GLY A 58 -17.90 34.05 -3.05
CA GLY A 58 -17.18 32.78 -2.90
C GLY A 58 -16.94 32.07 -4.24
N ALA A 59 -17.84 32.25 -5.22
CA ALA A 59 -17.68 31.74 -6.58
C ALA A 59 -16.48 32.36 -7.30
N ASP A 60 -16.25 33.67 -7.16
CA ASP A 60 -15.09 34.35 -7.76
C ASP A 60 -13.79 33.85 -7.14
N MET A 61 -13.78 33.67 -5.82
CA MET A 61 -12.65 33.10 -5.09
C MET A 61 -12.32 31.68 -5.57
N LEU A 62 -13.33 30.84 -5.79
CA LEU A 62 -13.18 29.50 -6.35
C LEU A 62 -12.68 29.54 -7.79
N ALA A 63 -13.19 30.45 -8.61
CA ALA A 63 -12.73 30.63 -9.98
C ALA A 63 -11.25 31.05 -10.03
N TRP A 64 -10.81 31.95 -9.13
CA TRP A 64 -9.40 32.33 -9.02
C TRP A 64 -8.52 31.20 -8.52
N SER A 65 -8.98 30.40 -7.55
CA SER A 65 -8.27 29.19 -7.11
C SER A 65 -8.05 28.23 -8.29
N ALA A 66 -9.10 27.96 -9.06
CA ALA A 66 -9.01 27.12 -10.26
C ALA A 66 -8.02 27.68 -11.28
N ALA A 67 -8.11 28.98 -11.60
CA ALA A 67 -7.19 29.64 -12.53
C ALA A 67 -5.72 29.63 -12.05
N LEU A 68 -5.48 29.71 -10.73
CA LEU A 68 -4.13 29.62 -10.16
C LEU A 68 -3.60 28.19 -10.13
N ASN A 69 -4.49 27.18 -10.15
CA ASN A 69 -4.14 25.77 -10.24
C ASN A 69 -3.84 25.34 -11.69
N THR A 70 -4.34 26.05 -12.71
CA THR A 70 -4.07 25.76 -14.13
C THR A 70 -2.69 26.21 -14.61
N SER A 71 -1.70 26.36 -13.73
CA SER A 71 -0.36 26.76 -14.15
C SER A 71 0.18 25.79 -15.21
N PRO A 72 0.59 26.25 -16.42
CA PRO A 72 1.29 25.38 -17.34
C PRO A 72 2.58 24.87 -16.68
N PRO A 73 3.08 23.67 -17.03
CA PRO A 73 4.36 23.18 -16.53
C PRO A 73 5.40 24.27 -16.74
N ARG A 74 6.11 24.64 -15.68
CA ARG A 74 7.16 25.67 -15.74
C ARG A 74 8.11 25.29 -16.87
N HIS A 75 8.05 26.02 -17.97
CA HIS A 75 9.05 25.98 -19.00
C HIS A 75 10.31 26.63 -18.41
N ASP A 76 11.19 25.81 -17.85
CA ASP A 76 12.61 26.13 -17.88
C ASP A 76 12.95 26.37 -19.35
N LYS A 77 13.45 27.56 -19.66
CA LYS A 77 13.83 27.96 -21.01
C LYS A 77 14.84 26.95 -21.56
N GLN A 78 14.43 26.20 -22.58
CA GLN A 78 15.37 25.71 -23.57
C GLN A 78 14.70 25.87 -24.93
N ASP A 79 15.21 26.84 -25.68
CA ASP A 79 14.96 26.96 -27.11
C ASP A 79 15.41 25.66 -27.78
N SER A 80 14.49 24.99 -28.48
CA SER A 80 14.69 24.46 -29.84
C SER A 80 13.53 23.53 -30.20
N GLU A 81 13.23 23.59 -31.48
CA GLU A 81 12.03 23.11 -32.13
C GLU A 81 12.00 21.58 -32.28
N LYS A 82 10.77 21.04 -32.44
CA LYS A 82 10.45 19.69 -32.94
C LYS A 82 11.02 18.49 -32.16
N GLU A 83 10.16 17.82 -31.40
CA GLU A 83 9.75 16.44 -31.71
C GLU A 83 8.80 15.89 -30.64
N ASP A 84 7.80 15.19 -31.14
CA ASP A 84 6.92 14.30 -30.42
C ASP A 84 7.75 13.18 -29.75
N LYS A 85 7.91 13.25 -28.42
CA LYS A 85 8.34 12.11 -27.60
C LYS A 85 8.12 12.41 -26.11
N SER A 86 7.22 11.62 -25.53
CA SER A 86 7.12 11.26 -24.10
C SER A 86 7.73 12.28 -23.13
N ARG A 87 6.92 13.27 -22.71
CA ARG A 87 7.21 14.00 -21.47
C ARG A 87 7.13 13.00 -20.33
N GLU A 88 8.29 12.54 -19.88
CA GLU A 88 8.49 11.72 -18.68
C GLU A 88 7.75 12.36 -17.50
N CYS A 89 6.57 11.82 -17.20
CA CYS A 89 5.75 12.27 -16.10
C CYS A 89 6.41 11.83 -14.80
N LYS A 90 7.19 12.72 -14.18
CA LYS A 90 7.89 12.47 -12.89
C LYS A 90 6.94 11.99 -11.77
N GLY A 91 5.64 12.30 -11.87
CA GLY A 91 4.62 11.79 -10.94
C GLY A 91 4.10 10.38 -11.27
N CYS A 92 4.14 9.98 -12.54
CA CYS A 92 3.62 8.71 -13.02
C CYS A 92 4.52 7.54 -12.58
N HIS A 93 5.83 7.78 -12.47
CA HIS A 93 6.77 6.81 -11.91
C HIS A 93 6.45 6.51 -10.43
N HIS A 94 6.25 7.54 -9.60
CA HIS A 94 5.89 7.34 -8.19
C HIS A 94 4.56 6.60 -8.02
N SER A 95 3.54 6.93 -8.81
CA SER A 95 2.26 6.20 -8.76
C SER A 95 2.41 4.74 -9.20
N ALA A 96 3.23 4.46 -10.21
CA ALA A 96 3.50 3.10 -10.66
C ALA A 96 4.23 2.29 -9.58
N VAL A 97 5.26 2.86 -8.96
CA VAL A 97 6.01 2.25 -7.85
C VAL A 97 5.11 1.98 -6.65
N ILE A 98 4.24 2.94 -6.28
CA ILE A 98 3.27 2.75 -5.18
C ILE A 98 2.31 1.61 -5.51
N HIS A 99 1.79 1.56 -6.73
CA HIS A 99 0.86 0.52 -7.14
C HIS A 99 1.53 -0.87 -7.13
N GLU A 100 2.75 -0.99 -7.65
CA GLU A 100 3.54 -2.22 -7.61
C GLU A 100 3.83 -2.65 -6.17
N LEU A 101 4.17 -1.71 -5.29
CA LEU A 101 4.41 -1.98 -3.87
C LEU A 101 3.15 -2.47 -3.15
N ILE A 102 1.97 -1.91 -3.47
CA ILE A 102 0.69 -2.37 -2.93
C ILE A 102 0.40 -3.81 -3.40
N VAL A 103 0.60 -4.09 -4.69
CA VAL A 103 0.36 -5.43 -5.26
C VAL A 103 1.29 -6.47 -4.65
N THR A 104 2.59 -6.16 -4.55
CA THR A 104 3.57 -7.05 -3.93
C THR A 104 3.31 -7.28 -2.45
N ASN A 105 3.01 -6.23 -1.67
CA ASN A 105 2.63 -6.38 -0.26
C ASN A 105 1.39 -7.25 -0.06
N LYS A 106 0.35 -7.09 -0.88
CA LYS A 106 -0.84 -7.95 -0.84
C LYS A 106 -0.50 -9.41 -1.14
N SER A 107 0.32 -9.65 -2.15
CA SER A 107 0.79 -10.99 -2.52
C SER A 107 1.62 -11.64 -1.40
N MET A 108 2.53 -10.88 -0.78
CA MET A 108 3.31 -11.35 0.37
C MET A 108 2.43 -11.67 1.58
N ALA A 109 1.45 -10.83 1.91
CA ALA A 109 0.51 -11.08 3.00
C ALA A 109 -0.29 -12.37 2.76
N ALA A 110 -0.73 -12.61 1.52
CA ALA A 110 -1.41 -13.86 1.17
C ALA A 110 -0.50 -15.08 1.32
N ARG A 111 0.76 -14.99 0.86
CA ARG A 111 1.76 -16.06 1.03
C ARG A 111 2.08 -16.34 2.49
N LEU A 112 2.22 -15.30 3.30
CA LEU A 112 2.41 -15.43 4.75
C LEU A 112 1.22 -16.11 5.39
N THR A 113 -0.01 -15.73 5.05
CA THR A 113 -1.22 -16.39 5.56
C THR A 113 -1.24 -17.88 5.23
N ILE A 114 -0.82 -18.26 4.01
CA ILE A 114 -0.71 -19.67 3.60
C ILE A 114 0.36 -20.40 4.41
N LEU A 115 1.54 -19.80 4.58
CA LEU A 115 2.63 -20.37 5.37
C LEU A 115 2.26 -20.50 6.84
N GLU A 116 1.63 -19.49 7.42
CA GLU A 116 1.09 -19.51 8.78
C GLU A 116 0.04 -20.60 8.93
N ALA A 117 -0.90 -20.73 7.99
CA ALA A 117 -1.87 -21.82 8.01
C ALA A 117 -1.21 -23.20 7.86
N ALA A 118 -0.13 -23.33 7.09
CA ALA A 118 0.63 -24.57 6.94
C ALA A 118 1.47 -24.90 8.19
N LEU A 119 1.98 -23.89 8.89
CA LEU A 119 2.79 -24.02 10.11
C LEU A 119 1.94 -24.24 11.35
N LEU A 120 0.78 -23.60 11.43
CA LEU A 120 -0.20 -23.74 12.51
C LEU A 120 -1.04 -25.01 12.37
N LYS A 121 -0.97 -25.72 11.24
CA LYS A 121 -1.38 -27.13 11.21
C LYS A 121 -0.51 -27.85 12.22
N PRO A 122 -1.09 -28.49 13.26
CA PRO A 122 -0.32 -29.34 14.13
C PRO A 122 0.45 -30.32 13.26
N LYS A 123 1.75 -30.43 13.49
CA LYS A 123 2.55 -31.56 13.06
C LYS A 123 1.88 -32.78 13.71
N ARG A 124 0.85 -33.34 13.07
CA ARG A 124 0.41 -34.71 13.28
C ARG A 124 1.62 -35.52 12.85
N LYS A 125 2.53 -35.71 13.81
CA LYS A 125 3.41 -36.86 13.89
C LYS A 125 2.55 -38.05 13.39
N HIS A 126 2.90 -38.75 12.33
CA HIS A 126 3.96 -39.76 12.39
C HIS A 126 4.19 -40.23 13.83
N ALA A 127 3.11 -40.72 14.45
CA ALA A 127 3.06 -41.41 15.73
C ALA A 127 1.73 -42.18 15.87
N ALA A 128 1.12 -42.58 14.75
CA ALA A 128 -0.10 -43.41 14.73
C ALA A 128 -0.21 -44.20 13.42
N ASP A 129 0.93 -44.57 12.82
CA ASP A 129 0.95 -45.53 11.69
C ASP A 129 2.10 -46.53 11.78
N GLU A 130 3.12 -46.29 12.62
CA GLU A 130 4.13 -47.32 12.92
C GLU A 130 3.64 -48.38 13.92
N GLU A 131 2.53 -48.15 14.64
CA GLU A 131 1.93 -49.18 15.51
C GLU A 131 0.82 -50.01 14.84
N GLN A 132 0.39 -49.68 13.61
CA GLN A 132 -0.54 -50.51 12.84
C GLN A 132 0.11 -51.25 11.65
N GLU A 133 1.24 -50.77 11.10
CA GLU A 133 1.98 -51.57 10.10
C GLU A 133 2.92 -52.63 10.72
N GLN A 134 3.30 -52.52 12.00
CA GLN A 134 4.09 -53.57 12.68
C GLN A 134 3.28 -54.74 13.23
N GLN A 135 1.95 -54.65 13.32
CA GLN A 135 1.10 -55.80 13.67
C GLN A 135 0.53 -56.53 12.45
N GLN A 136 0.51 -55.91 11.26
CA GLN A 136 0.06 -56.57 10.03
C GLN A 136 1.21 -57.07 9.14
N ALA A 137 2.44 -56.53 9.26
CA ALA A 137 3.60 -56.99 8.48
C ALA A 137 4.48 -58.06 9.16
N GLN A 138 4.32 -58.30 10.48
CA GLN A 138 4.99 -59.39 11.20
C GLN A 138 4.17 -60.70 11.26
N SER A 139 2.93 -60.72 10.74
CA SER A 139 2.09 -61.93 10.69
C SER A 139 2.24 -62.74 9.39
N ASP A 140 2.96 -62.24 8.37
CA ASP A 140 2.95 -62.86 7.03
C ASP A 140 4.32 -63.19 6.43
N GLN A 141 5.41 -63.14 7.21
CA GLN A 141 6.72 -63.59 6.71
C GLN A 141 7.54 -64.39 7.73
N GLU A 142 7.01 -65.54 8.18
CA GLU A 142 7.90 -66.63 8.60
C GLU A 142 7.26 -68.02 8.42
N ALA A 143 7.37 -68.62 7.22
CA ALA A 143 7.71 -70.04 7.05
C ALA A 143 7.86 -70.43 5.55
N LYS A 144 9.12 -70.42 5.11
CA LYS A 144 9.74 -71.13 3.97
C LYS A 144 8.88 -72.16 3.20
N PRO A 145 8.89 -72.15 1.84
CA PRO A 145 8.36 -73.26 1.06
C PRO A 145 9.25 -74.50 1.21
N LYS A 146 8.61 -75.62 1.59
CA LYS A 146 9.20 -76.93 1.85
C LYS A 146 9.98 -77.48 0.63
N ARG A 147 11.26 -77.75 0.86
CA ARG A 147 12.16 -78.49 -0.03
C ARG A 147 11.69 -79.95 -0.13
N ARG A 148 11.30 -80.40 -1.32
CA ARG A 148 10.92 -81.79 -1.62
C ARG A 148 12.17 -82.67 -1.65
N ARG A 149 12.25 -83.69 -0.79
CA ARG A 149 13.12 -84.87 -0.99
C ARG A 149 12.56 -86.09 -0.25
N LYS A 150 12.91 -87.25 -0.81
CA LYS A 150 12.23 -88.55 -0.87
C LYS A 150 12.67 -89.49 0.27
N SER A 151 11.92 -90.58 0.44
CA SER A 151 12.17 -91.81 1.25
C SER A 151 12.14 -91.65 2.77
N GLY A 152 11.61 -92.57 3.57
CA GLY A 152 11.00 -93.87 3.34
C GLY A 152 10.71 -94.54 4.70
N ASN A 153 9.94 -95.62 4.66
CA ASN A 153 9.70 -96.66 5.67
C ASN A 153 8.81 -96.41 6.92
N LYS A 154 7.87 -97.35 7.07
CA LYS A 154 7.04 -97.81 8.22
C LYS A 154 7.95 -98.40 9.35
N PRO A 155 7.47 -98.88 10.54
CA PRO A 155 6.11 -99.32 10.96
C PRO A 155 5.63 -98.83 12.36
N ILE A 156 4.30 -98.76 12.58
CA ILE A 156 3.42 -99.65 13.41
C ILE A 156 3.73 -99.59 14.92
N ASP A 157 2.78 -99.06 15.70
CA ASP A 157 2.47 -99.55 17.05
C ASP A 157 0.98 -99.29 17.34
N GLY A 158 0.23 -100.38 17.41
CA GLY A 158 -1.15 -100.43 17.85
C GLY A 158 -1.24 -101.51 18.92
N VAL A 159 -1.47 -101.05 20.14
CA VAL A 159 -1.62 -101.84 21.37
C VAL A 159 -3.07 -102.34 21.48
N VAL A 160 -3.20 -103.51 22.12
CA VAL A 160 -4.39 -104.29 22.54
C VAL A 160 -4.78 -105.43 21.61
#